data_AF-R5L1A0-F1
#
_entry.id   AF-R5L1A0-F1
#
_cell.length_a   1.000
_cell.length_b   1.000
_cell.length_c   1.000
_cell.angle_alpha   90.00
_cell.angle_beta   90.00
_cell.angle_gamma   90.00
#
_symmetry.space_group_name_H-M   'P 1'
#
loop_
_entity.id
_entity.type
_entity.pdbx_description
1 polymer ?
#
loop_
_entity_poly.entity_id
_entity_poly.type
_entity_poly.pdbx_seq_one_letter_code
_entity_poly.pdbx_strand_id
1 'polypeptide(L)'
;MKGLLKRRATAEESRARAFKREYDDLKDRLDSIRANYDNVSDEPSIDALIYEENAVLCRLSALYRRARENGIRLEFPDKYPIK
;
A
#
# COMPACT_ATOMS: atom_id res chain seq x y z
N MET A 1 -27.91 -14.75 -20.87
CA MET A 1 -27.28 -13.74 -19.97
C MET A 1 -26.14 -14.28 -19.07
N LYS A 2 -25.55 -15.47 -19.31
CA LYS A 2 -24.48 -16.03 -18.46
C LYS A 2 -23.07 -15.46 -18.69
N GLY A 3 -22.79 -14.85 -19.85
CA GLY A 3 -21.46 -14.32 -20.20
C GLY A 3 -21.11 -12.94 -19.62
N LEU A 4 -22.12 -12.13 -19.25
CA LEU A 4 -21.89 -10.80 -18.66
C LEU A 4 -21.42 -10.89 -17.19
N LEU A 5 -21.95 -11.86 -16.44
CA LEU A 5 -21.58 -12.08 -15.03
C LEU A 5 -20.13 -12.57 -14.89
N LYS A 6 -19.67 -13.51 -15.75
CA LYS A 6 -18.28 -14.01 -15.73
C LYS A 6 -17.25 -12.92 -16.03
N ARG A 7 -17.53 -12.01 -16.99
CA ARG A 7 -16.60 -10.92 -17.36
C ARG A 7 -16.44 -9.87 -16.24
N ARG A 8 -17.49 -9.65 -15.46
CA ARG A 8 -17.48 -8.70 -14.34
C ARG A 8 -16.61 -9.22 -13.19
N ALA A 9 -16.77 -10.49 -12.83
CA ALA A 9 -15.95 -11.16 -11.83
C ALA A 9 -14.45 -11.13 -12.19
N THR A 10 -14.09 -11.40 -13.45
CA THR A 10 -12.68 -11.35 -13.89
C THR A 10 -12.07 -9.95 -13.82
N ALA A 11 -12.88 -8.90 -14.03
CA ALA A 11 -12.42 -7.52 -13.95
C ALA A 11 -12.23 -7.06 -12.49
N GLU A 12 -13.14 -7.46 -11.60
CA GLU A 12 -13.05 -7.19 -10.16
C GLU A 12 -11.83 -7.90 -9.54
N GLU A 13 -11.60 -9.16 -9.87
CA GLU A 13 -10.40 -9.89 -9.44
C GLU A 13 -9.11 -9.25 -9.97
N SER A 14 -9.10 -8.79 -11.22
CA SER A 14 -7.93 -8.13 -11.79
C SER A 14 -7.63 -6.81 -11.08
N ARG A 15 -8.65 -6.06 -10.69
CA ARG A 15 -8.50 -4.83 -9.90
C ARG A 15 -7.98 -5.14 -8.51
N ALA A 16 -8.57 -6.12 -7.82
CA ALA A 16 -8.11 -6.55 -6.50
C ALA A 16 -6.64 -7.00 -6.52
N ARG A 17 -6.22 -7.75 -7.54
CA ARG A 17 -4.81 -8.13 -7.76
C ARG A 17 -3.90 -6.91 -7.96
N ALA A 18 -4.35 -5.89 -8.68
CA ALA A 18 -3.59 -4.66 -8.88
C ALA A 18 -3.40 -3.89 -7.56
N PHE A 19 -4.48 -3.73 -6.79
CA PHE A 19 -4.42 -3.11 -5.46
C PHE A 19 -3.49 -3.87 -4.50
N LYS A 20 -3.54 -5.20 -4.51
CA LYS A 20 -2.65 -6.01 -3.68
C LYS A 20 -1.18 -5.82 -4.06
N ARG A 21 -0.85 -5.83 -5.35
CA ARG A 21 0.53 -5.60 -5.82
C ARG A 21 1.04 -4.22 -5.39
N GLU A 22 0.24 -3.18 -5.61
CA GLU A 22 0.62 -1.82 -5.22
C GLU A 22 0.83 -1.71 -3.70
N TYR A 23 0.01 -2.41 -2.90
CA TYR A 23 0.23 -2.49 -1.46
C TYR A 23 1.52 -3.21 -1.10
N ASP A 24 1.78 -4.39 -1.69
CA ASP A 24 2.97 -5.19 -1.40
C ASP A 24 4.23 -4.36 -1.73
N ASP A 25 4.25 -3.67 -2.88
CA ASP A 25 5.36 -2.80 -3.30
C ASP A 25 5.58 -1.62 -2.32
N LEU A 26 4.49 -0.95 -1.90
CA LEU A 26 4.59 0.15 -0.94
C LEU A 26 5.04 -0.32 0.44
N LYS A 27 4.63 -1.52 0.84
CA LYS A 27 5.04 -2.14 2.10
C LYS A 27 6.52 -2.51 2.09
N ASP A 28 6.99 -3.15 1.03
CA ASP A 28 8.41 -3.50 0.88
C ASP A 28 9.28 -2.24 0.92
N ARG A 29 8.81 -1.15 0.29
CA ARG A 29 9.47 0.15 0.37
C ARG A 29 9.48 0.72 1.79
N LEU A 30 8.36 0.64 2.51
CA LEU A 30 8.27 1.12 3.90
C LEU A 30 9.22 0.34 4.81
N ASP A 31 9.25 -0.98 4.69
CA ASP A 31 10.12 -1.84 5.48
C ASP A 31 11.61 -1.54 5.17
N SER A 32 11.95 -1.27 3.90
CA SER A 32 13.29 -0.83 3.49
C SER A 32 13.69 0.53 4.08
N ILE A 33 12.81 1.54 4.05
CA ILE A 33 13.07 2.86 4.66
C ILE A 33 13.30 2.69 6.16
N ARG A 34 12.46 1.89 6.84
CA ARG A 34 12.56 1.67 8.28
C ARG A 34 13.86 0.98 8.69
N ALA A 35 14.33 0.03 7.89
CA ALA A 35 15.61 -0.63 8.12
C ALA A 35 16.81 0.32 7.98
N ASN A 36 16.68 1.44 7.28
CA ASN A 36 17.76 2.41 7.11
C ASN A 36 17.95 3.34 8.32
N TYR A 37 16.96 3.49 9.22
CA TYR A 37 17.13 4.30 10.42
C TYR A 37 18.27 3.81 11.32
N ASP A 38 18.51 2.50 11.37
CA ASP A 38 19.60 1.92 12.14
C ASP A 38 20.99 2.24 11.56
N ASN A 39 21.06 2.70 10.30
CA ASN A 39 22.30 2.93 9.55
C ASN A 39 22.68 4.41 9.40
N VAL A 40 21.82 5.35 9.82
CA VAL A 40 22.06 6.79 9.71
C VAL A 40 22.13 7.43 11.09
N SER A 41 22.98 8.44 11.24
CA SER A 41 23.14 9.17 12.51
C SER A 41 23.17 10.68 12.35
N ASP A 42 23.32 11.18 11.12
CA ASP A 42 23.25 12.60 10.84
C ASP A 42 21.79 13.06 10.69
N GLU A 43 21.50 14.22 11.27
CA GLU A 43 20.17 14.84 11.28
C GLU A 43 19.56 14.99 9.87
N PRO A 44 20.30 15.44 8.82
CA PRO A 44 19.73 15.58 7.48
C PRO A 44 19.27 14.24 6.87
N SER A 45 20.03 13.16 7.06
CA SER A 45 19.64 11.84 6.55
C SER A 45 18.45 11.27 7.32
N ILE A 46 18.38 11.49 8.63
CA ILE A 46 17.21 11.11 9.44
C ILE A 46 15.95 11.85 8.95
N ASP A 47 16.03 13.16 8.74
CA ASP A 47 14.92 13.96 8.21
C ASP A 47 14.47 13.49 6.83
N ALA A 48 15.42 13.14 5.95
CA ALA A 48 15.11 12.59 4.64
C ALA A 48 14.33 11.25 4.76
N LEU A 49 14.78 10.34 5.64
CA LEU A 49 14.06 9.08 5.90
C LEU A 49 12.65 9.33 6.45
N ILE A 50 12.48 10.28 7.39
CA ILE A 50 11.17 10.66 7.94
C ILE A 50 10.25 11.18 6.84
N TYR A 51 10.77 12.02 5.96
CA TYR A 51 10.00 12.54 4.83
C TYR A 51 9.56 11.41 3.89
N GLU A 52 10.47 10.49 3.55
CA GLU A 52 10.17 9.35 2.69
C GLU A 52 9.16 8.39 3.31
N GLU A 53 9.32 8.04 4.59
CA GLU A 53 8.38 7.19 5.33
C GLU A 53 6.97 7.80 5.27
N ASN A 54 6.85 9.10 5.59
CA ASN A 54 5.57 9.81 5.55
C ASN A 54 4.95 9.82 4.16
N ALA A 55 5.74 10.00 3.10
CA ALA A 55 5.26 9.94 1.73
C ALA A 55 4.68 8.56 1.38
N VAL A 56 5.33 7.48 1.82
CA VAL A 56 4.85 6.10 1.61
C VAL A 56 3.58 5.83 2.42
N LEU A 57 3.52 6.26 3.68
CA LEU A 57 2.33 6.14 4.52
C LEU A 57 1.12 6.88 3.93
N CYS A 58 1.32 8.08 3.38
CA CYS A 58 0.29 8.83 2.67
C CYS A 58 -0.23 8.06 1.45
N ARG A 59 0.67 7.46 0.66
CA ARG A 59 0.28 6.64 -0.51
C ARG A 59 -0.48 5.40 -0.11
N LEU A 60 -0.03 4.70 0.93
CA LEU A 60 -0.76 3.56 1.50
C LEU A 60 -2.17 4.01 1.89
N SER A 61 -2.32 5.07 2.69
CA SER A 61 -3.63 5.59 3.10
C SER A 61 -4.55 5.92 1.91
N ALA A 62 -4.02 6.53 0.85
CA ALA A 62 -4.77 6.79 -0.37
C ALA A 62 -5.19 5.49 -1.08
N LEU A 63 -4.30 4.49 -1.15
CA LEU A 63 -4.59 3.16 -1.71
C LEU A 63 -5.73 2.46 -0.96
N TYR A 64 -5.70 2.52 0.38
CA TYR A 64 -6.76 1.97 1.23
C TYR A 64 -8.12 2.62 0.96
N ARG A 65 -8.17 3.95 0.89
CA ARG A 65 -9.40 4.69 0.59
C ARG A 65 -9.94 4.29 -0.79
N ARG A 66 -9.08 4.28 -1.81
CA ARG A 66 -9.44 3.86 -3.17
C ARG A 66 -9.94 2.42 -3.23
N ALA A 67 -9.31 1.50 -2.51
CA ALA A 67 -9.74 0.10 -2.46
C ALA A 67 -11.14 -0.04 -1.85
N ARG A 68 -11.40 0.64 -0.73
CA ARG A 68 -12.71 0.65 -0.08
C ARG A 68 -13.80 1.25 -0.97
N GLU A 69 -13.50 2.37 -1.64
CA GLU A 69 -14.42 3.01 -2.59
C GLU A 69 -14.77 2.09 -3.77
N ASN A 70 -13.86 1.19 -4.14
CA ASN A 70 -14.07 0.19 -5.18
C ASN A 70 -14.72 -1.12 -4.66
N GLY A 71 -15.12 -1.18 -3.39
CA GLY A 71 -15.70 -2.38 -2.78
C GLY A 71 -14.72 -3.53 -2.59
N ILE A 72 -13.41 -3.27 -2.73
CA ILE A 72 -12.36 -4.29 -2.60
C ILE A 72 -11.93 -4.33 -1.14
N ARG A 73 -12.24 -5.46 -0.49
CA ARG A 73 -11.80 -5.74 0.88
C ARG A 73 -10.40 -6.33 0.81
N LEU A 74 -9.40 -5.51 1.08
CA LEU A 74 -8.02 -5.97 1.16
C LEU A 74 -7.76 -6.47 2.59
N GLU A 75 -7.49 -7.76 2.74
CA GLU A 75 -7.00 -8.33 3.99
C GLU A 75 -5.51 -8.00 4.11
N PHE A 76 -5.20 -7.04 4.98
CA PHE A 76 -3.83 -6.66 5.26
C PHE A 76 -3.47 -7.04 6.69
N PRO A 77 -2.24 -7.51 6.95
CA PRO A 77 -1.80 -7.79 8.30
C PRO A 77 -1.85 -6.48 9.12
N ASP A 78 -2.53 -6.51 10.29
CA ASP A 78 -2.77 -5.40 11.23
C ASP A 78 -1.54 -4.61 11.71
N LYS A 79 -0.33 -4.95 11.23
CA LYS A 79 0.95 -4.39 11.69
C LYS A 79 1.16 -2.90 11.35
N TYR A 80 0.30 -2.29 10.55
CA TYR A 80 0.48 -0.90 10.11
C TYR A 80 -0.81 -0.10 10.33
N PRO A 81 -1.14 0.26 11.58
CA PRO A 81 -2.25 1.15 11.84
C PRO A 81 -1.97 2.49 11.14
N ILE A 82 -2.74 2.78 10.11
CA ILE A 82 -2.83 4.13 9.54
C ILE A 82 -3.67 4.92 10.54
N LYS A 83 -3.02 5.80 11.32
CA LYS A 83 -3.70 6.71 12.24
C LYS A 83 -4.53 7.75 11.48
#